data_AF-A0A939AZW7-F1
#
_entry.id   AF-A0A939AZW7-F1
#
_cell.length_a   1.000
_cell.length_b   1.000
_cell.length_c   1.000
_cell.angle_alpha   90.00
_cell.angle_beta   90.00
_cell.angle_gamma   90.00
#
_symmetry.space_group_name_H-M   'P 1'
#
loop_
_entity.id
_entity.type
_entity.pdbx_description
1 polymer ?
#
loop_
_entity_poly.entity_id
_entity_poly.type
_entity_poly.pdbx_seq_one_letter_code
_entity_poly.pdbx_strand_id
1 'polypeptide(L)' 'GRSYFGDFDPFGDFDLLFGASKLNLKIVEVPVRYQERSYGSSNIAHVKEGLILAQMCLYAARKLRFIP' A
#
# COMPACT_ATOMS: atom_id res chain seq x y z
N GLY A 1 -0.86 5.16 13.91
CA GLY A 1 -0.96 4.50 12.60
C GLY A 1 0.38 3.97 12.17
N ARG A 2 1.30 4.85 11.72
CA ARG A 2 2.64 4.51 11.20
C ARG A 2 3.55 3.67 12.11
N SER A 3 3.50 3.84 13.44
CA SER A 3 4.38 3.06 14.34
C SER A 3 4.04 1.57 14.42
N TYR A 4 2.88 1.13 13.91
CA TYR A 4 2.44 -0.26 13.99
C TYR A 4 2.92 -1.12 12.80
N PHE A 5 3.19 -0.48 11.67
CA PHE A 5 3.65 -1.12 10.42
C PHE A 5 5.08 -0.70 10.01
N GLY A 6 5.60 0.42 10.56
CA GLY A 6 6.98 0.91 10.36
C GLY A 6 7.08 1.88 9.17
N ASP A 7 8.15 2.68 9.10
CA ASP A 7 8.42 3.66 8.01
C ASP A 7 8.77 2.99 6.67
N PHE A 8 8.33 1.75 6.45
CA PHE A 8 8.73 0.92 5.32
C PHE A 8 7.91 1.19 4.06
N ASP A 9 6.85 2.03 4.15
CA ASP A 9 6.03 2.47 3.02
C ASP A 9 6.44 3.88 2.53
N PRO A 10 7.19 3.98 1.42
CA PRO A 10 7.60 5.26 0.87
C PRO A 10 6.43 6.10 0.32
N PHE A 11 5.26 5.50 0.06
CA PHE A 11 4.09 6.18 -0.51
C PHE A 11 2.96 6.39 0.52
N GLY A 12 2.79 5.45 1.46
CA GLY A 12 1.83 5.55 2.57
C GLY A 12 0.42 5.02 2.25
N ASP A 13 0.20 4.53 1.03
CA ASP A 13 -1.09 4.00 0.58
C ASP A 13 -1.43 2.66 1.26
N PHE A 14 -0.41 1.84 1.53
CA PHE A 14 -0.59 0.53 2.16
C PHE A 14 -0.98 0.64 3.62
N ASP A 15 -0.43 1.64 4.32
CA ASP A 15 -0.79 1.96 5.70
C ASP A 15 -2.29 2.28 5.84
N LEU A 16 -2.88 2.97 4.85
CA LEU A 16 -4.31 3.26 4.83
C LEU A 16 -5.14 1.99 4.64
N LEU A 17 -4.77 1.14 3.68
CA LEU A 17 -5.48 -0.11 3.38
C LEU A 17 -5.38 -1.12 4.53
N PHE A 18 -4.19 -1.30 5.11
CA PHE A 18 -3.97 -2.21 6.24
C PHE A 18 -4.63 -1.67 7.52
N GLY A 19 -4.61 -0.36 7.74
CA GLY A 19 -5.33 0.29 8.83
C GLY A 19 -6.85 0.09 8.72
N ALA A 20 -7.42 0.32 7.54
CA ALA A 20 -8.84 0.09 7.27
C ALA A 20 -9.23 -1.39 7.49
N SER A 21 -8.39 -2.31 7.00
CA SER A 21 -8.59 -3.76 7.17
C SER A 21 -8.52 -4.17 8.64
N LYS A 22 -7.55 -3.63 9.41
CA LYS A 22 -7.42 -3.87 10.86
C LYS A 22 -8.63 -3.38 11.65
N LEU A 23 -9.24 -2.27 11.23
CA LEU A 23 -10.44 -1.71 11.83
C LEU A 23 -11.74 -2.36 11.30
N ASN A 24 -11.64 -3.42 10.48
CA ASN A 24 -12.76 -4.07 9.81
C ASN A 24 -13.66 -3.09 9.01
N LEU A 25 -13.06 -2.03 8.47
CA LEU A 25 -13.77 -1.06 7.64
C LEU A 25 -13.97 -1.62 6.23
N LYS A 26 -15.12 -1.29 5.63
CA LYS A 26 -15.43 -1.68 4.25
C LYS A 26 -14.61 -0.83 3.28
N ILE A 27 -13.80 -1.50 2.46
CA ILE A 27 -13.09 -0.87 1.33
C ILE A 27 -14.03 -0.88 0.13
N VAL A 28 -14.22 0.28 -0.50
CA VAL A 28 -15.06 0.44 -1.70
C VAL A 28 -14.25 1.06 -2.82
N GLU A 29 -14.49 0.61 -4.04
CA GLU A 29 -13.88 1.18 -5.24
C GLU A 29 -14.76 2.34 -5.74
N VAL A 30 -14.15 3.48 -6.00
CA VAL A 30 -14.84 4.67 -6.54
C VAL A 30 -14.28 4.92 -7.94
N PRO A 31 -15.14 5.09 -8.97
CA PRO A 31 -14.66 5.41 -10.30
C PRO A 31 -14.03 6.81 -10.29
N VAL A 32 -12.72 6.88 -10.57
CA VAL A 32 -11.98 8.14 -10.71
C VAL A 32 -11.66 8.35 -12.19
N ARG A 33 -12.07 9.50 -12.74
CA ARG A 33 -11.66 9.89 -14.09
C ARG A 33 -10.19 10.28 -14.08
N TYR A 34 -9.41 9.59 -14.89
CA TYR A 34 -7.99 9.88 -15.03
C TYR A 34 -7.81 11.27 -15.66
N GLN A 35 -7.01 12.12 -15.03
CA GLN A 35 -6.48 13.32 -15.67
C GLN A 35 -5.07 13.04 -16.15
N GLU A 36 -4.74 13.53 -17.34
CA GLU A 36 -3.40 13.43 -17.88
C GLU A 36 -2.40 14.06 -16.91
N ARG A 37 -1.40 13.27 -16.52
CA ARG A 37 -0.26 13.77 -15.78
C ARG A 37 0.76 14.21 -16.82
N SER A 38 1.34 15.39 -16.68
CA SER A 38 2.48 15.78 -17.51
C SER A 38 3.60 14.76 -17.32
N TYR A 39 3.79 13.90 -18.32
CA TYR A 39 4.80 12.85 -18.29
C TYR A 39 6.18 13.50 -18.46
N GLY A 40 6.84 13.75 -17.33
CA GLY A 40 8.26 14.02 -17.28
C GLY A 40 9.07 12.71 -17.39
N SER A 41 10.12 12.59 -16.59
CA SER A 41 10.91 11.36 -16.45
C SER A 41 10.21 10.34 -15.54
N SER A 42 10.27 9.06 -15.90
CA SER A 42 9.83 7.98 -15.02
C SER A 42 10.69 7.95 -13.75
N ASN A 43 10.11 8.33 -12.60
CA ASN A 43 10.76 8.26 -11.29
C ASN A 43 10.64 6.86 -10.64
N ILE A 44 10.16 5.87 -11.39
CA ILE A 44 9.76 4.56 -10.89
C ILE A 44 10.80 3.52 -11.28
N ALA A 45 11.46 2.95 -10.28
CA ALA A 45 12.32 1.78 -10.46
C ALA A 45 11.47 0.51 -10.44
N HIS A 46 10.87 0.15 -11.58
CA HIS A 46 9.85 -0.90 -11.73
C HIS A 46 10.13 -2.21 -10.97
N VAL A 47 11.37 -2.69 -10.99
CA VAL A 47 11.76 -3.95 -10.32
C VAL A 47 11.92 -3.76 -8.82
N LYS A 48 12.60 -2.69 -8.38
CA LYS A 48 12.86 -2.42 -6.96
C LYS A 48 11.56 -2.11 -6.22
N GLU A 49 10.71 -1.30 -6.82
CA GLU A 49 9.41 -0.94 -6.26
C GLU A 49 8.44 -2.13 -6.26
N GLY A 50 8.47 -2.99 -7.29
CA GLY A 50 7.72 -4.24 -7.30
C GLY A 50 8.11 -5.21 -6.18
N LEU A 51 9.41 -5.28 -5.84
CA LEU A 51 9.89 -6.11 -4.72
C LEU A 51 9.46 -5.54 -3.36
N ILE A 52 9.49 -4.21 -3.19
CA ILE A 52 9.01 -3.54 -1.98
C ILE A 52 7.51 -3.79 -1.80
N LEU A 53 6.72 -3.71 -2.88
CA LEU A 53 5.30 -4.02 -2.90
C LEU A 53 5.02 -5.46 -2.42
N ALA A 54 5.76 -6.43 -2.96
CA ALA A 54 5.62 -7.84 -2.58
C ALA A 54 5.94 -8.08 -1.10
N GLN A 55 6.97 -7.41 -0.56
CA GLN A 55 7.32 -7.49 0.86
C GLN A 55 6.21 -6.95 1.77
N MET A 56 5.57 -5.83 1.39
CA MET A 56 4.44 -5.24 2.14
C MET A 56 3.23 -6.16 2.17
N CYS A 57 2.85 -6.72 1.01
CA CYS A 57 1.76 -7.68 0.92
C CYS A 57 2.01 -8.89 1.83
N LEU A 58 3.24 -9.42 1.85
CA LEU A 58 3.60 -10.55 2.70
C LEU A 58 3.56 -10.18 4.20
N TYR A 59 4.06 -8.99 4.57
CA TYR A 59 4.04 -8.51 5.96
C TYR A 59 2.60 -8.34 6.46
N ALA A 60 1.74 -7.68 5.68
CA ALA A 60 0.34 -7.49 6.04
C ALA A 60 -0.44 -8.79 6.08
N ALA A 61 -0.22 -9.72 5.13
CA ALA A 61 -0.83 -11.04 5.16
C ALA A 61 -0.48 -11.81 6.45
N ARG A 62 0.79 -11.72 6.89
CA ARG A 62 1.22 -12.32 8.16
C ARG A 62 0.54 -11.68 9.37
N LYS A 63 0.45 -10.34 9.41
CA LYS A 63 -0.12 -9.61 10.56
C LYS A 63 -1.65 -9.57 10.63
N LEU A 64 -2.35 -9.57 9.50
CA LEU A 64 -3.82 -9.45 9.46
C LEU A 64 -4.50 -10.82 9.41
N ARG A 65 -3.87 -11.80 8.74
CA ARG A 65 -4.50 -13.09 8.45
C ARG A 65 -3.90 -14.27 9.22
N PHE A 66 -2.65 -14.15 9.66
CA PHE A 66 -1.92 -15.19 10.41
C PHE A 66 -1.61 -14.75 11.85
N ILE A 67 -2.60 -14.19 12.52
CA ILE A 67 -2.64 -14.15 13.99
C ILE A 67 -3.18 -15.53 14.44
N PRO A 68 -2.49 -16.33 15.27
CA PRO A 68 -3.13 -17.41 16.02
C PRO A 68 -4.18 -16.88 17.00
#